data_AF-A0A1V5P1K7-F1
#
_entry.id   AF-A0A1V5P1K7-F1
#
_cell.length_a   1.000
_cell.length_b   1.000
_cell.length_c   1.000
_cell.angle_alpha   90.00
_cell.angle_beta   90.00
_cell.angle_gamma   90.00
#
_symmetry.space_group_name_H-M   'P 1'
#
loop_
_entity.id
_entity.type
_entity.pdbx_description
1 polymer ?
#
loop_
_entity_poly.entity_id
_entity_poly.type
_entity_poly.pdbx_seq_one_letter_code
_entity_poly.pdbx_strand_id
1 'polypeptide(L)'
;MFAEEIRIYETYNPGSIVKVEVITVVADYIAVWEGDPEASGECPRVFSVPVEGIEAPITGVRLTLDQSVIGDWNEIDAVQLVGYFAPEG
;
A
#
# COMPACT_ATOMS: atom_id res chain seq x y z
N MET A 1 10.03 8.91 8.09
CA MET A 1 10.67 7.70 7.54
C MET A 1 10.76 7.88 6.04
N PHE A 2 11.87 7.48 5.42
CA PHE A 2 11.97 7.26 3.98
C PHE A 2 11.54 5.82 3.72
N ALA A 3 10.45 5.62 2.98
CA ALA A 3 9.90 4.30 2.71
C ALA A 3 10.52 3.70 1.46
N GLU A 4 10.82 2.40 1.51
CA GLU A 4 11.38 1.62 0.41
C GLU A 4 10.36 0.59 -0.09
N GLU A 5 9.51 0.08 0.80
CA GLU A 5 8.50 -0.92 0.46
C GLU A 5 7.29 -0.81 1.40
N ILE A 6 6.11 -1.05 0.86
CA ILE A 6 4.85 -1.18 1.60
C ILE A 6 4.40 -2.63 1.48
N ARG A 7 4.19 -3.32 2.59
CA ARG A 7 3.64 -4.69 2.62
C ARG A 7 2.24 -4.67 3.20
N ILE A 8 1.28 -5.16 2.42
CA ILE A 8 -0.14 -5.17 2.77
C ILE A 8 -0.55 -6.62 2.95
N TYR A 9 -0.99 -6.96 4.15
CA TYR A 9 -1.36 -8.32 4.52
C TYR A 9 -2.87 -8.48 4.27
N GLU A 10 -3.21 -9.12 3.16
CA GLU A 10 -4.60 -9.40 2.79
C GLU A 10 -4.94 -10.83 3.17
N THR A 11 -5.74 -11.00 4.22
CA THR A 11 -6.03 -12.30 4.84
C THR A 11 -7.32 -12.95 4.35
N TYR A 12 -8.19 -12.18 3.69
CA TYR A 12 -9.44 -12.67 3.10
C TYR A 12 -9.82 -11.86 1.86
N ASN A 13 -10.26 -12.57 0.80
CA ASN A 13 -10.65 -12.00 -0.50
C ASN A 13 -9.69 -10.92 -1.07
N PRO A 14 -8.39 -11.22 -1.21
CA PRO A 14 -7.41 -10.28 -1.76
C PRO A 14 -7.71 -9.85 -3.19
N GLY A 15 -7.30 -8.62 -3.53
CA GLY A 15 -7.37 -8.12 -4.91
C GLY A 15 -8.16 -6.82 -5.10
N SER A 16 -8.78 -6.30 -4.05
CA SER A 16 -9.59 -5.08 -4.13
C SER A 16 -8.77 -3.79 -4.17
N ILE A 17 -7.46 -3.83 -3.92
CA ILE A 17 -6.61 -2.64 -3.90
C ILE A 17 -6.37 -2.17 -5.34
N VAL A 18 -6.76 -0.94 -5.65
CA VAL A 18 -6.62 -0.34 -7.00
C VAL A 18 -5.61 0.81 -7.03
N LYS A 19 -5.25 1.35 -5.87
CA LYS A 19 -4.22 2.38 -5.76
C LYS A 19 -3.57 2.37 -4.38
N VAL A 20 -2.25 2.55 -4.36
CA VAL A 20 -1.46 2.79 -3.16
C VAL A 20 -0.77 4.13 -3.28
N GLU A 21 -0.99 5.00 -2.29
CA GLU A 21 -0.38 6.33 -2.22
C GLU A 21 0.42 6.48 -0.94
N VAL A 22 1.57 7.13 -1.03
CA VAL A 22 2.27 7.64 0.14
C VAL A 22 1.79 9.06 0.47
N ILE A 23 1.80 9.41 1.75
CA ILE A 23 1.46 10.73 2.25
C ILE A 23 2.75 11.39 2.72
N THR A 24 3.16 12.49 2.11
CA THR A 24 4.40 13.20 2.50
C THR A 24 4.20 14.01 3.78
N VAL A 25 5.29 14.54 4.34
CA VAL A 25 5.23 15.48 5.49
C VAL A 25 4.52 16.80 5.19
N VAL A 26 4.35 17.16 3.91
CA VAL A 26 3.61 18.35 3.47
C VAL A 26 2.17 18.02 3.04
N ALA A 27 1.68 16.82 3.37
CA ALA A 27 0.34 16.32 3.06
C ALA A 27 0.02 16.14 1.57
N ASP A 28 1.04 15.95 0.73
CA ASP A 28 0.85 15.52 -0.65
C ASP A 28 0.58 14.01 -0.70
N TYR A 29 -0.33 13.61 -1.59
CA TYR A 29 -0.65 12.22 -1.89
C TYR A 29 0.03 11.85 -3.21
N ILE A 30 0.98 10.94 -3.16
CA ILE A 30 1.75 10.52 -4.35
C ILE A 30 1.49 9.03 -4.58
N ALA A 31 0.93 8.70 -5.75
CA ALA A 31 0.69 7.31 -6.13
C ALA A 31 2.01 6.59 -6.39
N VAL A 32 2.18 5.43 -5.75
CA VAL A 32 3.33 4.53 -5.94
C VAL A 32 2.94 3.24 -6.66
N TRP A 33 1.63 2.96 -6.74
CA TRP A 33 1.09 1.86 -7.51
C TRP A 33 -0.37 2.12 -7.88
N GLU A 34 -0.77 1.70 -9.09
CA GLU A 34 -2.15 1.70 -9.60
C GLU A 34 -2.40 0.41 -10.39
N GLY A 35 -3.64 -0.09 -10.34
CA GLY A 35 -4.06 -1.28 -11.07
C GLY A 35 -5.57 -1.49 -11.00
N ASP A 36 -6.06 -2.45 -11.78
CA ASP A 36 -7.46 -2.85 -11.77
C ASP A 36 -7.75 -3.84 -10.62
N PRO A 37 -8.99 -3.84 -10.07
CA PRO A 37 -9.36 -4.82 -9.07
C PRO A 37 -9.48 -6.21 -9.70
N GLU A 38 -8.66 -7.15 -9.23
CA GLU A 38 -8.62 -8.52 -9.72
C GLU A 38 -8.51 -9.48 -8.55
N ALA A 39 -9.47 -10.40 -8.44
CA ALA A 39 -9.45 -11.43 -7.41
C ALA A 39 -8.14 -12.23 -7.48
N SER A 40 -7.39 -12.21 -6.38
CA SER A 40 -6.16 -12.98 -6.29
C SER A 40 -6.47 -14.46 -6.08
N GLY A 41 -5.79 -15.32 -6.85
CA GLY A 41 -5.84 -16.77 -6.64
C GLY A 41 -5.12 -17.24 -5.38
N GLU A 42 -4.33 -16.38 -4.74
CA GLU A 42 -3.63 -16.61 -3.48
C GLU A 42 -4.38 -15.92 -2.33
N CYS A 43 -4.74 -16.67 -1.28
CA CYS A 43 -5.40 -16.17 -0.07
C CYS A 43 -5.01 -17.07 1.14
N PRO A 44 -4.38 -16.55 2.20
CA PRO A 44 -3.94 -15.15 2.38
C PRO A 44 -2.75 -14.79 1.48
N ARG A 45 -2.49 -13.49 1.27
CA ARG A 45 -1.30 -13.00 0.55
C ARG A 45 -0.64 -11.81 1.23
N VAL A 46 0.63 -11.56 0.88
CA VAL A 46 1.31 -10.29 1.14
C VAL A 46 1.48 -9.54 -0.17
N PHE A 47 0.75 -8.44 -0.32
CA PHE A 47 0.90 -7.56 -1.48
C PHE A 47 2.01 -6.54 -1.20
N SER A 48 3.16 -6.72 -1.86
CA SER A 48 4.35 -5.88 -1.70
C SER A 48 4.43 -4.84 -2.81
N VAL A 49 4.46 -3.57 -2.44
CA VAL A 49 4.57 -2.42 -3.34
C VAL A 49 5.90 -1.71 -3.10
N PRO A 50 6.81 -1.69 -4.08
CA PRO A 50 8.04 -0.90 -3.97
C PRO A 50 7.70 0.59 -3.99
N VAL A 51 8.42 1.38 -3.19
CA VAL A 51 8.28 2.84 -3.14
C VAL A 51 9.43 3.44 -3.94
N GLU A 52 9.18 3.73 -5.21
CA GLU A 52 10.16 4.29 -6.13
C GLU A 52 9.91 5.78 -6.40
N GLY A 53 10.97 6.56 -6.57
CA GLY A 53 10.87 7.98 -6.91
C GLY A 53 10.40 8.91 -5.78
N ILE A 54 10.30 8.41 -4.54
CA ILE A 54 9.93 9.21 -3.37
C ILE A 54 11.17 9.54 -2.56
N GLU A 55 11.71 10.75 -2.77
CA GLU A 55 12.92 11.23 -2.07
C GLU A 55 12.61 12.01 -0.78
N ALA A 56 11.35 12.00 -0.32
CA ALA A 56 10.89 12.74 0.83
C ALA A 56 10.39 11.80 1.95
N PRO A 57 10.51 12.19 3.23
CA PRO A 57 9.92 11.41 4.31
C PRO A 57 8.39 11.40 4.20
N ILE A 58 7.82 10.24 4.50
CA ILE A 58 6.37 10.01 4.53
C ILE A 58 5.84 10.00 5.95
N THR A 59 4.56 10.32 6.10
CA THR A 59 3.79 10.30 7.35
C THR A 59 2.73 9.22 7.38
N GLY A 60 2.37 8.65 6.22
CA GLY A 60 1.39 7.57 6.13
C GLY A 60 1.25 7.02 4.72
N VAL A 61 0.31 6.09 4.57
CA VAL A 61 -0.09 5.47 3.30
C VAL A 61 -1.61 5.50 3.20
N ARG A 62 -2.12 5.69 1.99
CA ARG A 62 -3.54 5.55 1.66
C ARG A 62 -3.72 4.40 0.67
N LEU A 63 -4.63 3.50 0.99
CA LEU A 63 -5.07 2.44 0.10
C LEU A 63 -6.44 2.82 -0.46
N THR A 64 -6.60 2.76 -1.77
CA THR A 64 -7.91 2.88 -2.43
C THR A 64 -8.36 1.50 -2.85
N LEU A 65 -9.61 1.15 -2.54
CA LEU A 65 -10.16 -0.16 -2.80
C LEU A 65 -11.41 -0.04 -3.69
N ASP A 66 -11.48 -0.92 -4.69
CA ASP A 66 -12.68 -1.20 -5.46
C ASP A 66 -13.13 -2.64 -5.18
N GLN A 67 -14.24 -2.77 -4.45
CA GLN A 67 -14.84 -4.06 -4.10
C GLN A 67 -15.96 -4.48 -5.07
N SER A 68 -16.20 -3.72 -6.14
CA SER A 68 -17.31 -3.98 -7.07
C SER A 68 -17.11 -5.24 -7.92
N VAL A 69 -15.86 -5.67 -8.12
CA VAL A 69 -15.50 -6.84 -8.96
C VAL A 69 -15.48 -8.14 -8.18
N ILE A 70 -14.89 -8.15 -6.98
CA ILE A 70 -14.78 -9.36 -6.15
C ILE A 70 -16.14 -9.75 -5.54
N GLY A 71 -17.02 -8.77 -5.33
CA GLY A 71 -18.41 -9.02 -4.93
C GLY A 71 -18.61 -9.38 -3.47
N ASP A 72 -17.57 -9.25 -2.64
CA ASP A 72 -17.58 -9.47 -1.20
C ASP A 72 -16.55 -8.56 -0.51
N TRP A 73 -16.57 -8.49 0.81
CA TRP A 73 -15.58 -7.72 1.58
C TRP A 73 -14.18 -8.35 1.44
N ASN A 74 -13.14 -7.50 1.52
CA ASN A 74 -11.75 -7.94 1.67
C ASN A 74 -11.22 -7.59 3.06
N GLU A 75 -10.32 -8.41 3.59
CA GLU A 75 -9.64 -8.16 4.86
C GLU A 75 -8.23 -7.66 4.62
N ILE A 76 -7.90 -6.52 5.23
CA ILE A 76 -6.53 -6.06 5.40
C ILE A 76 -6.22 -6.17 6.90
N ASP A 77 -5.42 -7.15 7.27
CA ASP A 77 -5.06 -7.41 8.66
C ASP A 77 -3.99 -6.41 9.16
N ALA A 78 -3.03 -6.09 8.30
CA ALA A 78 -1.96 -5.15 8.61
C ALA A 78 -1.38 -4.46 7.37
N VAL A 79 -0.79 -3.28 7.60
CA VAL A 79 0.05 -2.56 6.65
C VAL A 79 1.39 -2.29 7.32
N GLN A 80 2.47 -2.75 6.70
CA GLN A 80 3.84 -2.55 7.16
C GLN A 80 4.57 -1.57 6.23
N LEU A 81 5.16 -0.54 6.82
CA LEU A 81 6.10 0.36 6.14
C LEU A 81 7.52 -0.12 6.40
N VAL A 82 8.25 -0.42 5.33
CA VAL A 82 9.67 -0.79 5.39
C VAL A 82 10.48 0.40 4.88
N GLY A 83 11.53 0.76 5.61
CA GLY A 83 12.39 1.87 5.25
C GLY A 83 13.29 2.30 6.40
N TYR A 84 13.81 3.52 6.32
CA TYR A 84 14.78 4.05 7.28
C TYR A 84 14.41 5.45 7.77
N PHE A 85 15.01 5.87 8.88
CA PHE A 85 15.01 7.26 9.33
C PHE A 85 16.33 7.89 8.90
N ALA A 86 16.30 9.17 8.50
CA ALA A 86 17.55 9.90 8.30
C ALA A 86 18.38 9.83 9.59
N PRO A 87 19.73 9.75 9.50
CA PRO A 87 20.57 9.86 10.68
C PRO A 87 20.22 11.14 11.44
N GLU A 88 20.05 11.04 12.76
CA GLU A 88 20.03 12.24 13.60
C GLU A 88 21.42 12.89 13.50
N GLY A 89 21.45 14.16 13.12
CA GLY A 89 22.68 14.95 13.03
C GLY A 89 23.25 15.32 14.39
#